data_AF-A0A3D9E0J7-F1
#
_entry.id   AF-A0A3D9E0J7-F1
#
_cell.length_a   1.000
_cell.length_b   1.000
_cell.length_c   1.000
_cell.angle_alpha   90.00
_cell.angle_beta   90.00
_cell.angle_gamma   90.00
#
_symmetry.space_group_name_H-M   'P 1'
#
loop_
_entity.id
_entity.type
_entity.pdbx_description
1 polymer ?
#
loop_
_entity_poly.entity_id
_entity_poly.type
_entity_poly.pdbx_seq_one_letter_code
_entity_poly.pdbx_strand_id
1 'polypeptide(L)'
;MIRQQLAKIRMSRCEDKDKYIEIVVFLDGDRCICEEDSYGHVKDNYGDGLHMYPVLLTPVPDRGAPVFEIEWGGNDRTFTELDFQLKRPVKEGDNVICEESSDNSQDQVKYDYKIKSIEVLLNALPGGESA
;
A
#
# COMPACT_ATOMS: atom_id res chain seq x y z
N MET A 1 11.55 22.22 -4.73
CA MET A 1 10.99 21.96 -3.40
C MET A 1 9.84 20.97 -3.56
N ILE A 2 10.09 19.68 -3.35
CA ILE A 2 9.08 18.63 -3.52
C ILE A 2 8.14 18.72 -2.33
N ARG A 3 6.84 18.93 -2.61
CA ARG A 3 5.80 18.87 -1.57
C ARG A 3 5.36 17.42 -1.47
N GLN A 4 5.53 16.84 -0.29
CA GLN A 4 5.02 15.51 0.00
C GLN A 4 3.73 15.64 0.83
N GLN A 5 2.84 14.67 0.70
CA GLN A 5 1.60 14.58 1.47
C GLN A 5 1.51 13.19 2.09
N LEU A 6 1.33 13.11 3.40
CA LEU A 6 0.97 11.86 4.05
C LEU A 6 -0.52 11.62 3.77
N ALA A 7 -0.85 10.51 3.12
CA ALA A 7 -2.22 10.18 2.75
C ALA A 7 -2.58 8.75 3.16
N LYS A 8 -3.82 8.57 3.60
CA LYS A 8 -4.44 7.26 3.82
C LYS A 8 -5.23 6.88 2.59
N ILE A 9 -4.91 5.73 2.01
CA ILE A 9 -5.62 5.15 0.86
C ILE A 9 -6.42 3.96 1.36
N ARG A 10 -7.74 3.97 1.14
CA ARG A 10 -8.61 2.83 1.39
C ARG A 10 -9.00 2.18 0.08
N MET A 11 -8.89 0.87 0.00
CA MET A 11 -9.32 0.07 -1.14
C MET A 11 -10.16 -1.12 -0.68
N SER A 12 -11.21 -1.45 -1.42
CA SER A 12 -12.05 -2.64 -1.13
C SER A 12 -11.88 -3.68 -2.20
N ARG A 13 -11.91 -4.95 -1.81
CA ARG A 13 -11.88 -6.07 -2.76
C ARG A 13 -13.15 -6.03 -3.62
N CYS A 14 -12.98 -6.25 -4.91
CA CYS A 14 -14.08 -6.14 -5.87
C CYS A 14 -15.12 -7.26 -5.70
N GLU A 15 -14.67 -8.46 -5.34
CA GLU A 15 -15.53 -9.64 -5.13
C GLU A 15 -16.23 -9.64 -3.77
N ASP A 16 -15.58 -9.08 -2.74
CA ASP A 16 -16.06 -9.05 -1.36
C ASP A 16 -15.85 -7.66 -0.77
N LYS A 17 -16.94 -6.86 -0.73
CA LYS A 17 -16.88 -5.47 -0.29
C LYS A 17 -16.59 -5.31 1.21
N ASP A 18 -16.74 -6.38 1.99
CA ASP A 18 -16.46 -6.36 3.42
C ASP A 18 -14.96 -6.49 3.72
N LYS A 19 -14.18 -6.91 2.72
CA LYS A 19 -12.71 -6.98 2.76
C LYS A 19 -12.11 -5.68 2.22
N TYR A 20 -11.25 -5.04 3.01
CA TYR A 20 -10.59 -3.81 2.59
C TYR A 20 -9.17 -3.68 3.16
N ILE A 21 -8.33 -3.02 2.38
CA ILE A 21 -6.97 -2.67 2.76
C ILE A 21 -6.93 -1.16 2.96
N GLU A 22 -6.29 -0.71 4.02
CA GLU A 22 -5.97 0.70 4.22
C GLU A 22 -4.44 0.84 4.34
N ILE A 23 -3.85 1.81 3.63
CA ILE A 23 -2.41 2.07 3.72
C ILE A 23 -2.18 3.55 3.97
N VAL A 24 -1.11 3.89 4.66
CA VAL A 24 -0.64 5.26 4.84
C VAL A 24 0.68 5.42 4.09
N VAL A 25 0.65 6.24 3.04
CA VAL A 25 1.77 6.43 2.13
C VAL A 25 2.10 7.91 2.00
N PHE A 26 3.33 8.20 1.59
CA PHE A 26 3.68 9.52 1.10
C PHE A 26 3.30 9.64 -0.38
N LEU A 27 2.67 10.76 -0.74
CA LEU A 27 2.38 11.16 -2.10
C LEU A 27 3.22 12.37 -2.47
N ASP A 28 3.76 12.41 -3.68
CA ASP A 28 4.45 13.59 -4.20
C ASP A 28 3.48 14.69 -4.67
N GLY A 29 4.03 15.78 -5.23
CA GLY A 29 3.24 16.90 -5.73
C GLY A 29 2.29 16.55 -6.89
N ASP A 30 2.55 15.45 -7.59
CA ASP A 30 1.72 14.92 -8.68
C ASP A 30 0.76 13.83 -8.20
N ARG A 31 0.73 13.55 -6.89
CA ARG A 31 -0.02 12.46 -6.24
C ARG A 31 0.43 11.06 -6.63
N CYS A 32 1.68 10.89 -7.04
CA CYS A 32 2.28 9.57 -7.18
C CYS A 32 2.77 9.08 -5.81
N ILE A 33 2.70 7.77 -5.57
CA ILE A 33 3.22 7.17 -4.33
C ILE A 33 4.74 7.30 -4.32
N CYS A 34 5.30 7.87 -3.26
CA CYS A 34 6.74 7.91 -3.03
C CYS A 34 7.24 6.53 -2.57
N GLU A 35 8.41 6.12 -3.05
CA GLU A 35 9.05 4.83 -2.74
C GLU A 35 9.74 4.81 -1.35
N GLU A 36 9.41 5.76 -0.49
CA GLU A 36 9.98 5.90 0.86
C GLU A 36 9.20 5.04 1.88
N ASP A 37 9.83 4.75 3.04
CA ASP A 37 9.24 3.95 4.14
C ASP A 37 7.81 4.42 4.45
N SER A 38 6.84 3.56 4.13
CA SER A 38 5.41 3.81 4.34
C SER A 38 4.90 2.95 5.50
N TYR A 39 3.70 3.26 6.00
CA TYR A 39 3.11 2.54 7.14
C TYR A 39 1.69 2.11 6.75
N GLY A 40 1.28 0.87 7.01
CA GLY A 40 -0.02 0.38 6.54
C GLY A 40 -0.87 -0.24 7.64
N HIS A 41 -2.14 -0.51 7.33
CA HIS A 41 -2.97 -1.36 8.17
C HIS A 41 -4.00 -2.13 7.34
N VAL A 42 -3.91 -3.44 7.38
CA VAL A 42 -4.87 -4.29 6.70
C VAL A 42 -6.02 -4.56 7.66
N LYS A 43 -7.26 -4.21 7.28
CA LYS A 43 -8.44 -4.83 7.89
C LYS A 43 -8.94 -5.92 6.97
N ASP A 44 -8.23 -7.03 7.02
CA ASP A 44 -8.83 -8.27 6.61
C ASP A 44 -9.71 -8.76 7.78
N ASN A 45 -10.90 -9.27 7.51
CA ASN A 45 -11.67 -10.04 8.51
C ASN A 45 -10.99 -11.41 8.77
N TYR A 46 -9.68 -11.44 9.00
CA TYR A 46 -8.99 -12.52 9.69
C TYR A 46 -8.94 -12.16 11.18
N GLY A 47 -9.97 -12.56 11.93
CA GLY A 47 -10.02 -12.41 13.39
C GLY A 47 -10.67 -11.12 13.92
N ASP A 48 -10.36 -10.80 15.18
CA ASP A 48 -11.15 -9.94 16.07
C ASP A 48 -10.62 -8.49 16.25
N GLY A 49 -9.77 -7.96 15.35
CA GLY A 49 -9.14 -6.66 15.61
C GLY A 49 -8.60 -5.88 14.40
N LEU A 50 -8.40 -4.57 14.62
CA LEU A 50 -7.63 -3.70 13.73
C LEU A 50 -6.14 -3.90 14.04
N HIS A 51 -5.37 -4.47 13.12
CA HIS A 51 -3.93 -4.61 13.26
C HIS A 51 -3.21 -3.63 12.34
N MET A 52 -2.31 -2.82 12.92
CA MET A 52 -1.45 -1.90 12.18
C MET A 52 -0.06 -2.53 12.06
N TYR A 53 0.46 -2.64 10.85
CA TYR A 53 1.79 -3.20 10.59
C TYR A 53 2.63 -2.16 9.85
N PRO A 54 3.92 -1.98 10.20
CA PRO A 54 4.81 -1.23 9.33
C PRO A 54 4.86 -1.96 7.98
N VAL A 55 4.80 -1.20 6.87
CA VAL A 55 4.83 -1.81 5.54
C VAL A 55 5.89 -1.14 4.69
N LEU A 56 6.97 -1.86 4.44
CA LEU A 56 8.01 -1.35 3.56
C LEU A 56 7.56 -1.48 2.11
N LEU A 57 7.52 -0.35 1.42
CA LEU A 57 7.30 -0.30 -0.01
C LEU A 57 8.62 -0.47 -0.74
N THR A 58 8.81 -1.62 -1.39
CA THR A 58 10.03 -1.90 -2.15
C THR A 58 9.70 -2.05 -3.63
N PRO A 59 10.21 -1.18 -4.52
CA PRO A 59 10.11 -1.39 -5.96
C PRO A 59 10.84 -2.67 -6.35
N VAL A 60 10.15 -3.63 -6.99
CA VAL A 60 10.81 -4.81 -7.53
C VAL A 60 11.26 -4.52 -8.97
N PRO A 61 12.57 -4.60 -9.29
CA PRO A 61 13.13 -4.15 -10.57
C PRO A 61 12.46 -4.73 -11.82
N ASP A 62 11.96 -5.95 -11.74
CA ASP A 62 11.39 -6.69 -12.87
C ASP A 62 9.85 -6.71 -12.92
N ARG A 63 9.19 -6.16 -11.89
CA ARG A 63 7.72 -6.19 -11.76
C ARG A 63 7.07 -4.85 -12.07
N GLY A 64 7.83 -3.75 -12.10
CA GLY A 64 7.31 -2.41 -12.40
C GLY A 64 6.30 -1.87 -11.38
N ALA A 65 6.06 -2.62 -10.30
CA ALA A 65 5.09 -2.37 -9.25
C ALA A 65 5.78 -2.37 -7.87
N PRO A 66 5.25 -1.62 -6.90
CA PRO A 66 5.73 -1.64 -5.53
C PRO A 66 5.26 -2.92 -4.83
N VAL A 67 6.18 -3.62 -4.17
CA VAL A 67 5.86 -4.74 -3.28
C VAL A 67 5.79 -4.25 -1.85
N PHE A 68 4.76 -4.68 -1.13
CA PHE A 68 4.54 -4.42 0.29
C PHE A 68 5.05 -5.64 1.05
N GLU A 69 6.15 -5.48 1.80
CA GLU A 69 6.59 -6.50 2.74
C GLU A 69 5.88 -6.29 4.08
N ILE A 70 5.08 -7.27 4.52
CA ILE A 70 4.35 -7.22 5.78
C ILE A 70 4.85 -8.33 6.70
N GLU A 71 5.46 -7.94 7.82
CA GLU A 71 5.83 -8.88 8.88
C GLU A 71 4.62 -9.11 9.80
N TRP A 72 3.86 -10.16 9.52
CA TRP A 72 2.78 -10.63 10.40
C TRP A 72 3.43 -11.33 11.59
N GLY A 73 3.63 -10.60 12.69
CA GLY A 73 4.31 -11.02 13.92
C GLY A 73 4.58 -12.53 14.07
N GLY A 74 5.85 -12.92 13.94
CA GLY A 74 6.36 -14.25 14.30
C GLY A 74 6.51 -15.21 13.12
N ASN A 75 7.64 -15.09 12.41
CA ASN A 75 8.25 -16.05 11.46
C ASN A 75 7.62 -16.24 10.08
N ASP A 76 6.37 -15.84 9.83
CA ASP A 76 5.78 -15.98 8.49
C ASP A 76 6.01 -14.71 7.66
N ARG A 77 7.06 -14.73 6.83
CA ARG A 77 7.27 -13.72 5.79
C ARG A 77 6.19 -13.89 4.73
N THR A 78 5.17 -13.03 4.79
CA THR A 78 4.13 -12.93 3.77
C THR A 78 4.39 -11.68 2.96
N PHE A 79 4.39 -11.83 1.64
CA PHE A 79 4.57 -10.75 0.70
C PHE A 79 3.22 -10.42 0.09
N THR A 80 2.87 -9.14 0.12
CA THR A 80 1.69 -8.62 -0.58
C THR A 80 2.18 -7.67 -1.67
N GLU A 81 2.00 -8.00 -2.94
CA GLU A 81 2.27 -7.07 -4.03
C GLU A 81 1.01 -6.24 -4.28
N LEU A 82 1.08 -4.90 -4.25
CA LEU A 82 -0.01 -4.05 -4.72
C LEU A 82 0.44 -3.27 -5.96
N ASP A 83 -0.15 -3.57 -7.12
CA ASP A 83 0.16 -2.84 -8.34
C ASP A 83 -0.58 -1.50 -8.38
N PHE A 84 0.08 -0.46 -7.85
CA PHE A 84 -0.37 0.93 -7.92
C PHE A 84 0.02 1.67 -9.20
N GLN A 85 0.78 1.05 -10.12
CA GLN A 85 1.39 1.75 -11.27
C GLN A 85 2.09 3.06 -10.85
N LEU A 86 3.14 2.99 -10.02
CA LEU A 86 3.83 4.10 -9.32
C LEU A 86 4.09 5.38 -10.12
N LYS A 87 4.20 5.30 -11.44
CA LYS A 87 4.41 6.45 -12.33
C LYS A 87 3.12 7.20 -12.69
N ARG A 88 2.01 6.87 -12.05
CA ARG A 88 0.70 7.47 -12.27
C ARG A 88 0.13 8.03 -10.97
N PRO A 89 -0.51 9.20 -11.03
CA PRO A 89 -1.24 9.75 -9.90
C PRO A 89 -2.32 8.78 -9.43
N VAL A 90 -2.34 8.46 -8.13
CA VAL A 90 -3.41 7.64 -7.56
C VAL A 90 -4.72 8.40 -7.51
N LYS A 91 -5.81 7.73 -7.90
CA LYS A 91 -7.16 8.31 -7.93
C LYS A 91 -8.19 7.35 -7.35
N GLU A 92 -9.24 7.94 -6.79
CA GLU A 92 -10.41 7.16 -6.41
C GLU A 92 -11.02 6.48 -7.65
N GLY A 93 -11.36 5.21 -7.49
CA GLY A 93 -11.85 4.37 -8.57
C GLY A 93 -10.76 3.62 -9.35
N ASP A 94 -9.47 3.87 -9.11
CA ASP A 94 -8.40 3.07 -9.70
C ASP A 94 -8.47 1.63 -9.20
N ASN A 95 -8.13 0.70 -10.09
CA ASN A 95 -7.98 -0.71 -9.74
C ASN A 95 -6.54 -0.94 -9.28
N VAL A 96 -6.39 -1.75 -8.24
CA VAL A 96 -5.11 -2.17 -7.67
C VAL A 96 -5.14 -3.69 -7.61
N ILE A 97 -4.14 -4.33 -8.22
CA ILE A 97 -4.00 -5.79 -8.13
C ILE A 97 -3.26 -6.10 -6.85
N CYS A 98 -3.85 -6.93 -6.00
CA CYS A 98 -3.23 -7.44 -4.79
C CYS A 98 -2.82 -8.90 -5.01
N GLU A 99 -1.53 -9.19 -5.01
CA GLU A 99 -0.99 -10.55 -5.09
C GLU A 99 -0.43 -10.95 -3.72
N GLU A 100 -0.98 -11.99 -3.10
CA GLU A 100 -0.49 -12.51 -1.83
C GLU A 100 0.34 -13.77 -2.09
N SER A 101 1.51 -13.83 -1.46
CA SER A 101 2.39 -15.01 -1.47
C SER A 101 3.03 -15.21 -0.10
N SER A 102 3.26 -16.48 0.26
CA SER A 102 3.97 -16.84 1.49
C SER A 102 5.20 -17.67 1.13
N ASP A 103 6.30 -17.50 1.86
CA ASP A 103 7.52 -18.32 1.67
C ASP A 103 7.25 -19.84 1.80
N ASN A 104 6.13 -20.20 2.42
CA ASN A 104 5.77 -21.57 2.76
C ASN A 104 4.79 -22.22 1.76
N SER A 105 4.29 -21.49 0.77
CA SER A 105 3.30 -21.98 -0.20
C SER A 105 3.65 -21.58 -1.63
N GLN A 106 3.53 -22.52 -2.58
CA GLN A 106 3.57 -22.19 -4.01
C GLN A 106 2.31 -21.47 -4.50
N ASP A 107 1.29 -21.35 -3.63
CA ASP A 107 0.04 -20.68 -3.95
C ASP A 107 0.25 -19.16 -3.95
N GLN A 108 0.07 -18.57 -5.13
CA GLN A 108 -0.11 -17.13 -5.31
C GLN A 108 -1.59 -16.87 -5.54
N VAL A 109 -2.18 -16.02 -4.72
CA VAL A 109 -3.59 -15.62 -4.89
C VAL A 109 -3.65 -14.16 -5.30
N LYS A 110 -4.43 -13.88 -6.35
CA LYS A 110 -4.60 -12.52 -6.89
C LYS A 110 -6.02 -12.04 -6.63
N TYR A 111 -6.13 -10.80 -6.16
CA TYR A 111 -7.39 -10.14 -5.89
C TYR A 111 -7.42 -8.75 -6.55
N ASP A 112 -8.54 -8.42 -7.17
CA ASP A 112 -8.81 -7.08 -7.64
C ASP A 112 -9.32 -6.21 -6.47
N TYR A 113 -8.62 -5.12 -6.20
CA TYR A 113 -9.06 -4.07 -5.29
C TYR A 113 -9.38 -2.79 -6.04
N LYS A 114 -10.26 -1.98 -5.47
CA LYS A 114 -10.61 -0.67 -6.01
C LYS A 114 -10.43 0.41 -4.96
N ILE A 115 -9.68 1.46 -5.28
CA ILE A 115 -9.50 2.62 -4.40
C ILE A 115 -10.86 3.28 -4.18
N LYS A 116 -11.26 3.39 -2.91
CA LYS A 116 -12.54 3.97 -2.48
C LYS A 116 -12.38 5.39 -1.97
N SER A 117 -11.28 5.68 -1.29
CA SER A 117 -11.02 7.00 -0.75
C SER A 117 -9.53 7.26 -0.60
N ILE A 118 -9.14 8.53 -0.81
CA ILE A 118 -7.80 9.03 -0.52
C ILE A 118 -7.93 10.22 0.42
N GLU A 119 -7.51 10.05 1.67
CA GLU A 119 -7.58 11.07 2.72
C GLU A 119 -6.18 11.64 3.00
N VAL A 120 -5.97 12.93 2.75
CA VAL A 120 -4.70 13.60 3.11
C VAL A 120 -4.70 13.84 4.62
N LEU A 121 -3.78 13.17 5.32
CA LEU A 121 -3.61 13.26 6.77
C LEU A 121 -2.73 14.46 7.16
N LEU A 122 -1.68 14.71 6.38
CA LEU A 122 -0.74 15.80 6.62
C LEU A 122 -0.18 16.31 5.30
N ASN A 123 -0.16 17.62 5.11
CA ASN A 123 0.71 18.23 4.10
C ASN A 123 2.12 18.27 4.69
N ALA A 124 3.03 17.43 4.23
CA ALA A 124 4.41 17.50 4.68
C ALA A 124 5.04 18.79 4.14
N LEU A 125 5.61 19.57 5.06
CA LEU A 125 6.36 20.79 4.76
C LEU A 125 7.59 20.45 3.92
N PRO A 126 8.11 21.42 3.15
CA PRO A 126 9.13 21.16 2.14
C PRO A 126 10.33 20.40 2.70
N GLY A 127 10.72 19.33 2.01
CA GLY A 127 11.91 18.55 2.33
C GLY A 127 13.08 19.50 2.56
N GLY A 128 13.66 19.44 3.77
CA GLY A 128 14.83 20.22 4.10
C GLY A 128 15.93 19.87 3.11
N GLU A 129 16.46 20.88 2.44
CA GLU A 129 17.80 20.75 1.86
C GLU A 129 18.73 20.41 3.03
N SER A 130 19.32 19.22 3.02
CA SER A 130 20.51 18.96 3.82
C SER A 130 21.54 20.03 3.45
N ALA A 131 21.78 20.95 4.38
CA ALA A 131 22.81 21.98 4.29
C ALA A 131 24.21 21.37 4.30
#